data_AF-A0A2D7CTI3-F1
#
_entry.id   AF-A0A2D7CTI3-F1
#
_cell.length_a   1.000
_cell.length_b   1.000
_cell.length_c   1.000
_cell.angle_alpha   90.00
_cell.angle_beta   90.00
_cell.angle_gamma   90.00
#
_symmetry.space_group_name_H-M   'P 1'
#
loop_
_entity.id
_entity.type
_entity.pdbx_description
1 polymer ?
#
loop_
_entity_poly.entity_id
_entity_poly.type
_entity_poly.pdbx_seq_one_letter_code
_entity_poly.pdbx_strand_id
1 'polypeptide(L)'
;TVLLMANHGALTLGDTVAEAYDRLYYLERVAQVQLYAMWTGRPLRKLPEPIIEKTYKTYGNNKMLYGGRKNAEWHFDALKRILDRKEPDYAH
;
A
#
# COMPACT_ATOMS: atom_id res chain seq x y z
N THR A 1 -4.19 5.54 8.37
CA THR A 1 -5.16 6.45 7.72
C THR A 1 -4.62 6.92 6.38
N VAL A 2 -5.50 7.20 5.41
CA VAL A 2 -5.14 7.82 4.12
C VAL A 2 -6.07 9.01 3.90
N LEU A 3 -5.51 10.15 3.50
CA LEU A 3 -6.23 11.35 3.10
C LEU A 3 -5.85 11.71 1.67
N LEU A 4 -6.86 11.83 0.80
CA LEU A 4 -6.70 12.41 -0.53
C LEU A 4 -7.01 13.90 -0.45
N MET A 5 -6.01 14.72 -0.74
CA MET A 5 -6.10 16.18 -0.74
C MET A 5 -6.40 16.63 -2.18
N ALA A 6 -7.62 17.12 -2.40
CA ALA A 6 -8.09 17.53 -3.71
C ALA A 6 -7.11 18.49 -4.39
N ASN A 7 -6.68 18.17 -5.61
CA ASN A 7 -5.71 18.92 -6.41
C ASN A 7 -4.31 19.11 -5.76
N HIS A 8 -3.95 18.29 -4.78
CA HIS A 8 -2.64 18.37 -4.13
C HIS A 8 -1.90 17.03 -4.12
N GLY A 9 -2.53 15.96 -3.62
CA GLY A 9 -1.86 14.67 -3.47
C GLY A 9 -2.43 13.87 -2.31
N ALA A 10 -1.61 13.03 -1.69
CA ALA A 10 -2.03 12.16 -0.61
C ALA A 10 -1.18 12.32 0.64
N LEU A 11 -1.81 12.09 1.80
CA LEU A 11 -1.16 11.97 3.08
C LEU A 11 -1.52 10.61 3.70
N THR A 12 -0.53 9.93 4.27
CA THR A 12 -0.73 8.66 4.97
C THR A 12 -0.19 8.71 6.38
N LEU A 13 -0.95 8.15 7.31
CA LEU A 13 -0.57 8.01 8.72
C LEU A 13 -0.59 6.54 9.12
N GLY A 14 0.26 6.16 10.06
CA GLY A 14 0.32 4.84 10.69
C GLY A 14 0.99 4.93 12.05
N ASP A 15 0.77 3.91 12.90
CA ASP A 15 1.34 3.85 14.25
C ASP A 15 2.87 3.69 14.23
N THR A 16 3.41 3.26 13.09
CA THR A 16 4.85 3.16 12.82
C THR A 16 5.16 3.72 11.44
N VAL A 17 6.43 4.08 11.19
CA VAL A 17 6.90 4.52 9.87
C VAL A 17 6.66 3.44 8.81
N ALA A 18 6.88 2.17 9.15
CA ALA A 18 6.61 1.04 8.26
C ALA A 18 5.15 1.02 7.82
N GLU A 19 4.23 1.23 8.75
CA GLU A 19 2.79 1.27 8.50
C GLU A 19 2.34 2.49 7.69
N ALA A 20 2.92 3.66 7.92
CA ALA A 20 2.64 4.85 7.12
C ALA A 20 3.14 4.67 5.68
N TYR A 21 4.38 4.20 5.53
CA TYR A 21 4.99 3.98 4.22
C TYR A 21 4.27 2.88 3.42
N ASP A 22 3.90 1.77 4.04
CA ASP A 22 3.18 0.67 3.38
C ASP A 22 1.85 1.16 2.77
N ARG A 23 1.10 1.99 3.51
CA ARG A 23 -0.12 2.61 3.01
C ARG A 23 0.15 3.55 1.83
N LEU A 24 1.20 4.37 1.91
CA LEU A 24 1.59 5.26 0.81
C LEU A 24 1.95 4.46 -0.44
N TYR A 25 2.77 3.42 -0.30
CA TYR A 25 3.16 2.55 -1.40
C TYR A 25 1.95 1.93 -2.09
N TYR A 26 1.03 1.32 -1.33
CA TYR A 26 -0.15 0.69 -1.92
C TYR A 26 -1.14 1.70 -2.50
N LEU A 27 -1.26 2.89 -1.92
CA LEU A 27 -2.06 3.97 -2.49
C LEU A 27 -1.58 4.30 -3.91
N GLU A 28 -0.27 4.49 -4.09
CA GLU A 28 0.27 4.86 -5.40
C GLU A 28 0.18 3.70 -6.39
N ARG A 29 0.34 2.45 -5.93
CA ARG A 29 0.10 1.27 -6.79
C ARG A 29 -1.35 1.19 -7.25
N VAL A 30 -2.32 1.42 -6.36
CA VAL A 30 -3.75 1.39 -6.71
C VAL A 30 -4.11 2.54 -7.65
N ALA A 31 -3.62 3.75 -7.38
CA ALA A 31 -3.84 4.91 -8.25
C ALA A 31 -3.26 4.66 -9.65
N GLN A 32 -2.04 4.13 -9.74
CA GLN A 32 -1.41 3.78 -11.02
C GLN A 32 -2.23 2.74 -11.80
N VAL A 33 -2.62 1.63 -11.15
CA VAL A 33 -3.41 0.58 -11.82
C VAL A 33 -4.78 1.10 -12.24
N GLN A 34 -5.42 1.94 -11.42
CA GLN A 34 -6.69 2.56 -11.76
C GLN A 34 -6.58 3.45 -13.00
N LEU A 35 -5.54 4.30 -13.08
CA LEU A 35 -5.27 5.12 -14.25
C LEU A 35 -5.03 4.25 -15.49
N TYR A 36 -4.21 3.21 -15.38
CA TYR A 36 -3.96 2.29 -16.49
C TYR A 36 -5.24 1.61 -16.99
N ALA A 37 -6.11 1.17 -16.08
CA ALA A 37 -7.38 0.57 -16.46
C ALA A 37 -8.30 1.57 -17.17
N MET A 38 -8.40 2.80 -16.65
CA MET A 38 -9.23 3.87 -17.24
C MET A 38 -8.70 4.33 -18.61
N TRP A 39 -7.39 4.38 -18.81
CA TRP A 39 -6.78 4.75 -20.10
C TRP A 39 -7.10 3.79 -21.23
N THR A 40 -7.54 2.56 -20.93
CA THR A 40 -7.98 1.62 -21.97
C THR A 40 -9.29 2.06 -22.65
N GLY A 41 -10.06 2.97 -22.04
CA GLY A 41 -11.39 3.37 -22.52
C GLY A 41 -12.44 2.25 -22.47
N ARG A 42 -12.12 1.07 -21.92
CA ARG A 42 -13.04 -0.07 -21.82
C ARG A 42 -13.86 -0.01 -20.52
N PRO A 43 -15.08 -0.58 -20.51
CA PRO A 43 -15.83 -0.74 -19.26
C PRO A 43 -15.02 -1.50 -18.21
N LEU A 44 -14.95 -0.95 -16.98
CA LEU A 44 -14.27 -1.59 -15.87
C LEU A 44 -15.10 -2.76 -15.32
N ARG A 45 -14.47 -3.93 -15.18
CA ARG A 45 -15.11 -5.08 -14.54
C ARG A 45 -15.07 -4.93 -13.02
N LYS A 46 -16.23 -4.64 -12.42
CA LYS A 46 -16.39 -4.66 -10.96
C LYS A 46 -16.34 -6.09 -10.43
N LEU A 47 -15.63 -6.30 -9.33
CA LEU A 47 -15.65 -7.57 -8.63
C LEU A 47 -17.01 -7.78 -7.93
N PRO A 48 -17.51 -9.01 -7.84
CA PRO A 48 -18.70 -9.32 -7.04
C PRO A 48 -18.52 -8.91 -5.57
N GLU A 49 -19.57 -8.34 -4.96
CA GLU A 49 -19.56 -7.87 -3.57
C GLU A 49 -19.07 -8.90 -2.55
N PRO A 50 -19.46 -10.20 -2.63
CA PRO A 50 -18.98 -11.19 -1.68
C PRO A 50 -17.45 -11.40 -1.71
N ILE A 51 -16.82 -11.19 -2.87
CA ILE A 51 -15.36 -11.29 -3.02
C ILE A 51 -14.70 -10.05 -2.40
N ILE A 52 -15.27 -8.88 -2.61
CA ILE A 52 -14.82 -7.62 -2.02
C ILE A 52 -14.86 -7.71 -0.50
N GLU A 53 -16.01 -8.08 0.07
CA GLU A 53 -16.18 -8.23 1.51
C GLU A 53 -15.23 -9.26 2.12
N LYS A 54 -15.09 -10.43 1.48
CA LYS A 54 -14.16 -11.47 1.94
C LYS A 54 -12.73 -10.93 1.98
N THR A 55 -12.32 -10.21 0.94
CA THR A 55 -11.00 -9.60 0.85
C THR A 55 -10.79 -8.56 1.95
N TYR A 56 -11.76 -7.67 2.18
CA TYR A 56 -11.69 -6.70 3.27
C TYR A 56 -11.66 -7.35 4.65
N LYS A 57 -12.40 -8.43 4.88
CA LYS A 57 -12.36 -9.16 6.17
C LYS A 57 -11.00 -9.81 6.40
N THR A 58 -10.39 -10.36 5.36
CA THR A 58 -9.07 -11.00 5.44
C THR A 58 -7.93 -9.98 5.58
N TYR A 59 -7.95 -8.89 4.81
CA TYR A 59 -6.81 -7.97 4.67
C TYR A 59 -7.08 -6.55 5.17
N GLY A 60 -8.33 -6.10 5.17
CA GLY A 60 -8.76 -4.70 5.28
C GLY A 60 -8.57 -4.00 6.64
N ASN A 61 -7.81 -4.59 7.56
CA ASN A 61 -7.47 -3.98 8.85
C ASN A 61 -6.02 -4.29 9.29
N ASN A 62 -5.17 -4.77 8.37
CA ASN A 62 -3.80 -5.16 8.69
C ASN A 62 -3.69 -6.17 9.86
N LYS A 63 -4.75 -6.95 10.10
CA LYS A 63 -4.84 -7.94 11.19
C LYS A 63 -4.05 -9.21 10.92
N MET A 64 -3.73 -9.47 9.65
CA MET A 64 -2.99 -10.65 9.26
C MET A 64 -1.52 -10.50 9.67
N LEU A 65 -1.04 -11.44 10.47
CA LEU A 65 0.36 -11.54 10.84
C LEU A 65 1.04 -12.62 9.99
N TYR A 66 2.23 -12.31 9.50
CA TYR A 66 3.09 -13.23 8.78
C TYR A 66 4.31 -13.50 9.64
N GLY A 67 4.51 -14.75 10.07
CA GLY A 67 5.60 -15.08 11.00
C GLY A 67 5.59 -14.24 12.28
N GLY A 68 4.40 -13.91 12.80
CA GLY A 68 4.22 -13.11 14.02
C GLY A 68 4.36 -11.59 13.86
N ARG A 69 4.62 -11.08 12.65
CA ARG A 69 4.80 -9.65 12.37
C ARG A 69 3.76 -9.12 11.39
N LYS A 70 3.50 -7.82 11.40
CA LYS A 70 2.63 -7.18 10.40
C LYS A 70 3.31 -7.19 9.03
N ASN A 71 2.53 -7.28 7.95
CA ASN A 71 3.05 -7.25 6.58
C ASN A 71 3.88 -5.98 6.29
N ALA A 72 3.42 -4.83 6.79
CA ALA A 72 4.11 -3.55 6.62
C ALA A 72 5.55 -3.58 7.15
N GLU A 73 5.82 -4.32 8.22
CA GLU A 73 7.18 -4.45 8.77
C GLU A 73 8.08 -5.27 7.84
N TRP A 74 7.59 -6.38 7.32
CA TRP A 74 8.33 -7.19 6.34
C TRP A 74 8.64 -6.41 5.07
N HIS A 75 7.66 -5.65 4.58
CA HIS A 75 7.82 -4.80 3.42
C HIS A 75 8.87 -3.70 3.68
N PHE A 76 8.77 -3.01 4.82
CA PHE A 76 9.71 -1.95 5.17
C PHE A 76 11.15 -2.48 5.36
N ASP A 77 11.32 -3.65 5.99
CA ASP A 77 12.62 -4.30 6.07
C ASP A 77 13.18 -4.68 4.69
N ALA A 78 12.32 -5.09 3.75
CA ALA A 78 12.75 -5.37 2.37
C ALA A 78 13.24 -4.11 1.65
N LEU A 79 12.58 -2.98 1.86
CA LEU A 79 12.99 -1.68 1.29
C LEU A 79 14.32 -1.21 1.87
N LYS A 80 14.51 -1.32 3.20
CA LYS A 80 15.80 -1.03 3.83
C LYS A 80 16.91 -1.89 3.24
N ARG A 81 16.71 -3.20 3.06
CA ARG A 81 17.69 -4.06 2.37
C ARG A 81 18.05 -3.60 0.96
N ILE A 82 17.14 -2.92 0.25
CA ILE A 82 17.44 -2.32 -1.06
C ILE A 82 18.29 -1.06 -0.88
N LEU A 83 17.96 -0.19 0.07
CA LEU A 83 18.74 1.02 0.39
C LEU A 83 20.14 0.65 0.90
N ASP A 84 20.27 -0.30 1.81
CA ASP A 84 21.56 -0.80 2.32
C ASP A 84 22.52 -1.22 1.19
N ARG A 85 21.99 -1.69 0.05
CA ARG A 85 22.80 -2.08 -1.11
C ARG A 85 23.06 -0.96 -2.11
N LYS A 86 22.14 0.00 -2.24
CA LYS A 86 22.15 0.98 -3.33
C LYS A 86 22.49 2.39 -2.88
N GLU A 87 22.04 2.78 -1.71
CA GLU A 87 22.13 4.12 -1.14
C GLU A 87 22.42 4.02 0.38
N PRO A 88 23.49 3.32 0.80
CA PRO A 88 23.73 3.01 2.22
C PRO A 88 23.91 4.25 3.11
N ASP A 89 24.25 5.39 2.53
CA ASP A 89 24.52 6.64 3.25
C ASP A 89 23.32 7.17 4.05
N TYR A 90 22.10 6.67 3.80
CA TYR A 90 20.90 7.01 4.57
C TYR A 90 20.98 6.64 6.06
N ALA A 91 21.87 5.71 6.42
CA ALA A 91 22.02 5.16 7.76
C ALA A 91 23.15 5.80 8.59
N HIS A 92 23.81 6.83 8.05
CA HIS A 92 24.90 7.56 8.72
C HIS A 92 24.40 8.67 9.66
#